data_AF-A0A660N582-F1
#
_entry.id   AF-A0A660N582-F1
#
_cell.length_a   1.000
_cell.length_b   1.000
_cell.length_c   1.000
_cell.angle_alpha   90.00
_cell.angle_beta   90.00
_cell.angle_gamma   90.00
#
_symmetry.space_group_name_H-M   'P 1'
#
loop_
_entity.id
_entity.type
_entity.pdbx_description
1 polymer ?
#
loop_
_entity_poly.entity_id
_entity_poly.type
_entity_poly.pdbx_seq_one_letter_code
_entity_poly.pdbx_strand_id
1 'polypeptide(L)' 'MLSACADVAWWFGWSVQEIYELPINEFADWLDEANRQIKERYRKG' A
#
# COMPACT_ATOMS: atom_id res chain seq x y z
N MET A 1 -11.74 -2.50 3.79
CA MET A 1 -10.44 -3.19 3.95
C MET A 1 -9.87 -3.61 2.60
N LEU A 2 -10.61 -4.37 1.78
CA LEU A 2 -10.17 -4.79 0.43
C LEU A 2 -9.65 -3.65 -0.47
N SER A 3 -10.32 -2.49 -0.48
CA SER A 3 -9.87 -1.34 -1.29
C SER A 3 -8.48 -0.83 -0.88
N ALA A 4 -8.25 -0.65 0.42
CA ALA A 4 -6.95 -0.20 0.92
C ALA A 4 -5.84 -1.23 0.65
N CYS A 5 -6.15 -2.53 0.73
CA CYS A 5 -5.21 -3.59 0.34
C CYS A 5 -4.86 -3.50 -1.15
N ALA A 6 -5.86 -3.30 -2.01
CA ALA A 6 -5.64 -3.14 -3.45
C ALA A 6 -4.85 -1.87 -3.80
N ASP A 7 -5.10 -0.76 -3.09
CA ASP A 7 -4.40 0.50 -3.29
C ASP A 7 -2.91 0.37 -2.94
N VAL A 8 -2.59 -0.23 -1.79
CA VAL A 8 -1.20 -0.49 -1.37
C VAL A 8 -0.52 -1.48 -2.32
N ALA A 9 -1.20 -2.58 -2.69
CA ALA A 9 -0.68 -3.54 -3.65
C ALA A 9 -0.32 -2.87 -4.99
N TRP A 10 -1.24 -2.06 -5.55
CA TRP A 10 -1.01 -1.34 -6.79
C TRP A 10 0.14 -0.32 -6.66
N TRP A 11 0.21 0.41 -5.55
CA TRP A 11 1.24 1.42 -5.31
C TRP A 11 2.65 0.82 -5.24
N PHE A 12 2.82 -0.33 -4.59
CA PHE A 12 4.13 -0.98 -4.47
C PHE A 12 4.41 -2.04 -5.54
N GLY A 13 3.44 -2.35 -6.40
CA GLY A 13 3.61 -3.35 -7.46
C GLY A 13 3.55 -4.78 -6.94
N TRP A 14 2.85 -5.01 -5.84
CA TRP A 14 2.60 -6.33 -5.25
C TRP A 14 1.25 -6.87 -5.69
N SER A 15 1.03 -8.16 -5.46
CA SER A 15 -0.29 -8.77 -5.51
C SER A 15 -1.10 -8.42 -4.26
N VAL A 16 -2.42 -8.48 -4.40
CA VAL A 16 -3.33 -8.31 -3.25
C VAL A 16 -3.14 -9.44 -2.22
N GLN A 17 -2.75 -10.64 -2.65
CA GLN A 17 -2.48 -11.76 -1.76
C GLN A 17 -1.31 -11.49 -0.82
N GLU A 18 -0.22 -10.90 -1.34
CA GLU A 18 0.94 -10.50 -0.52
C GLU A 18 0.53 -9.51 0.57
N ILE A 19 -0.41 -8.59 0.29
CA ILE A 19 -0.93 -7.67 1.32
C ILE A 19 -1.76 -8.40 2.38
N TYR A 20 -2.54 -9.40 1.99
CA TYR A 20 -3.35 -10.19 2.94
C TYR A 20 -2.50 -11.05 3.88
N GLU A 21 -1.28 -11.38 3.47
CA GLU A 21 -0.34 -12.16 4.28
C GLU A 21 0.47 -11.29 5.26
N LEU A 22 0.39 -9.96 5.15
CA LEU A 22 1.08 -9.05 6.06
C LEU A 22 0.44 -9.04 7.46
N PRO A 23 1.27 -8.98 8.52
CA PRO A 23 0.82 -8.52 9.82
C PRO A 23 0.15 -7.14 9.72
N ILE A 24 -0.89 -6.90 10.53
CA ILE A 24 -1.68 -5.67 10.43
C ILE A 24 -0.88 -4.39 10.72
N ASN A 25 0.16 -4.48 11.57
CA ASN A 25 1.08 -3.38 11.81
C ASN A 25 1.93 -3.07 10.58
N GLU A 26 2.43 -4.10 9.88
CA GLU A 26 3.20 -3.90 8.66
C GLU A 26 2.32 -3.31 7.55
N PHE A 27 1.07 -3.78 7.41
CA PHE A 27 0.12 -3.17 6.49
C PHE A 27 -0.09 -1.67 6.79
N ALA A 28 -0.20 -1.29 8.06
CA ALA A 28 -0.35 0.11 8.46
C ALA A 28 0.88 0.94 8.07
N ASP A 29 2.09 0.42 8.30
CA ASP A 29 3.34 1.10 7.93
C ASP A 29 3.43 1.36 6.41
N TRP A 30 3.03 0.37 5.59
CA TRP A 30 3.03 0.52 4.13
C TRP A 30 1.94 1.47 3.62
N LEU A 31 0.78 1.48 4.26
CA LEU A 31 -0.27 2.44 3.95
C LEU A 31 0.17 3.88 4.24
N ASP A 32 0.85 4.09 5.37
CA ASP A 32 1.42 5.41 5.72
C ASP A 32 2.50 5.84 4.75
N GLU A 33 3.36 4.92 4.31
CA GLU A 33 4.38 5.20 3.30
C GLU A 33 3.77 5.57 1.93
N ALA A 34 2.74 4.86 1.48
CA ALA A 34 2.01 5.22 0.25
C ALA A 34 1.41 6.63 0.36
N ASN A 35 0.78 6.95 1.49
CA ASN A 35 0.21 8.27 1.75
C ASN A 35 1.29 9.37 1.78
N ARG A 36 2.47 9.10 2.35
CA ARG A 36 3.61 10.01 2.36
C ARG A 36 4.08 10.30 0.93
N GLN A 37 4.26 9.28 0.10
CA GLN A 37 4.68 9.45 -1.29
C GLN A 37 3.65 10.23 -2.12
N ILE A 38 2.35 9.97 -1.92
CA ILE A 38 1.26 10.75 -2.54
C ILE A 38 1.34 12.22 -2.12
N LYS A 39 1.54 12.50 -0.82
CA LYS A 39 1.69 13.87 -0.30
C LYS A 39 2.91 14.58 -0.89
N GLU A 40 4.00 13.86 -1.12
CA GLU A 40 5.22 14.34 -1.77
C GLU A 40 5.11 14.40 -3.30
N ARG A 41 3.94 14.08 -3.87
CA ARG A 41 3.63 14.14 -5.30
C ARG A 41 4.44 13.17 -6.16
N TYR A 42 4.85 12.04 -5.59
CA TYR A 42 5.33 10.91 -6.37
C TYR A 42 4.19 10.46 -7.31
N ARG A 43 4.54 10.07 -8.54
CA ARG A 43 3.57 9.63 -9.53
C ARG A 43 3.84 8.17 -9.86
N LYS A 44 2.78 7.37 -9.81
CA LYS A 44 2.72 6.11 -10.56
C LYS A 44 2.67 6.45 -12.04
N GLY A 45 3.62 5.89 -12.79
CA GLY A 45 3.64 5.92 -14.25
C GLY A 45 2.68 4.91 -14.85
#